data_AF-A0A388LQI9-F1
#
_entry.id   AF-A0A388LQI9-F1
#
_cell.length_a   1.000
_cell.length_b   1.000
_cell.length_c   1.000
_cell.angle_alpha   90.00
_cell.angle_beta   90.00
_cell.angle_gamma   90.00
#
_symmetry.space_group_name_H-M   'P 1'
#
loop_
_entity.id
_entity.type
_entity.pdbx_description
1 polymer ?
#
loop_
_entity_poly.entity_id
_entity_poly.type
_entity_poly.pdbx_seq_one_letter_code
_entity_poly.pdbx_strand_id
1 'polypeptide(L)'
;MVSPRVTERVDQHLKSVVDHNRQEVELLKETRLREDNARKESEKEVERLKDEIAKLQTSQKKGGTNPKRRMDAAAGASALKGKGVVVASPVVLTSHREAVLKAAQRDLRVIKKDAVTRICEEEGVSYTTLDSTKEAIAQARTYKAVADDEINKDLGKPDSVVEVTEDEDDSEKSGGCDSADS
;
A
#
# COMPACT_ATOMS: atom_id res chain seq x y z
N MET A 1 26.17 36.83 -67.31
CA MET A 1 25.53 37.77 -66.37
C MET A 1 24.37 37.04 -65.70
N VAL A 2 24.42 36.84 -64.38
CA VAL A 2 23.33 36.18 -63.63
C VAL A 2 22.16 37.16 -63.52
N SER A 3 20.93 36.67 -63.74
CA SER A 3 19.73 37.52 -63.73
C SER A 3 19.40 38.00 -62.30
N PRO A 4 19.16 39.30 -62.07
CA PRO A 4 18.87 39.87 -60.74
C PRO A 4 17.69 39.21 -60.01
N ARG A 5 16.72 38.64 -60.77
CA ARG A 5 15.56 37.94 -60.20
C ARG A 5 15.91 36.58 -59.59
N VAL A 6 17.01 35.97 -59.99
CA VAL A 6 17.45 34.68 -59.44
C VAL A 6 18.18 34.90 -58.12
N THR A 7 19.01 35.93 -58.02
CA THR A 7 19.72 36.27 -56.78
C THR A 7 18.77 36.67 -55.66
N GLU A 8 17.74 37.48 -55.95
CA GLU A 8 16.76 37.91 -54.93
C GLU A 8 15.96 36.74 -54.31
N ARG A 9 15.62 35.73 -55.12
CA ARG A 9 14.92 34.53 -54.64
C ARG A 9 15.82 33.64 -53.78
N VAL A 10 17.09 33.52 -54.15
CA VAL A 10 18.07 32.79 -53.35
C VAL A 10 18.31 33.49 -52.02
N ASP A 11 18.37 34.82 -52.01
CA ASP A 11 18.55 35.61 -50.79
C ASP A 11 17.35 35.48 -49.83
N GLN A 12 16.11 35.48 -50.35
CA GLN A 12 14.92 35.23 -49.53
C GLN A 12 14.91 33.82 -48.94
N HIS A 13 15.26 32.81 -49.73
CA HIS A 13 15.31 31.44 -49.25
C HIS A 13 16.40 31.26 -48.18
N LEU A 14 17.59 31.82 -48.40
CA LEU A 14 18.68 31.78 -47.44
C LEU A 14 18.28 32.44 -46.12
N LYS A 15 17.61 33.60 -46.17
CA LYS A 15 17.11 34.28 -44.98
C LYS A 15 16.13 33.41 -44.20
N SER A 16 15.18 32.77 -44.90
CA SER A 16 14.22 31.85 -44.27
C SER A 16 14.91 30.67 -43.58
N VAL A 17 15.95 30.09 -44.19
CA VAL A 17 16.71 28.98 -43.61
C VAL A 17 17.48 29.43 -42.37
N VAL A 18 18.11 30.61 -42.42
CA VAL A 18 18.84 31.17 -41.27
C VAL A 18 17.90 31.45 -40.10
N ASP A 19 16.72 32.01 -40.37
CA ASP A 19 15.73 32.32 -39.34
C ASP A 19 15.19 31.04 -38.69
N HIS A 20 14.90 29.99 -39.49
CA HIS A 20 14.49 28.69 -38.96
C HIS A 20 15.57 28.04 -38.09
N ASN A 21 16.81 27.98 -38.59
CA ASN A 21 17.93 27.41 -37.85
C ASN A 21 18.17 28.18 -36.54
N ARG A 22 17.99 29.50 -36.55
CA ARG A 22 18.11 30.30 -35.33
C ARG A 22 17.05 29.89 -34.29
N GLN A 23 15.80 29.72 -34.71
CA GLN A 23 14.72 29.28 -33.83
C GLN A 23 14.97 27.87 -33.28
N GLU A 24 15.41 26.93 -34.13
CA GLU A 24 15.77 25.57 -33.69
C GLU A 24 16.90 25.58 -32.66
N VAL A 25 17.95 26.37 -32.90
CA VAL A 25 19.06 26.50 -31.96
C VAL A 25 18.61 27.09 -30.62
N GLU A 26 17.70 28.04 -30.63
CA GLU A 26 17.14 28.62 -29.41
C GLU A 26 16.31 27.61 -28.62
N LEU A 27 15.45 26.85 -29.30
CA LEU A 27 14.68 25.76 -28.70
C LEU A 27 15.59 24.66 -28.12
N LEU A 28 16.65 24.28 -28.83
CA LEU A 28 17.62 23.29 -28.36
C LEU A 28 18.38 23.77 -27.12
N LYS A 29 18.69 25.07 -27.04
CA LYS A 29 19.32 25.65 -25.85
C LYS A 29 18.35 25.65 -24.66
N GLU A 30 17.10 26.04 -24.89
CA GLU A 30 16.09 26.08 -23.84
C GLU A 30 15.80 24.69 -23.27
N THR A 31 15.61 23.70 -24.15
CA THR A 31 15.34 22.31 -23.75
C THR A 31 16.49 21.71 -22.95
N ARG A 32 17.74 21.88 -23.40
CA ARG A 32 18.92 21.43 -22.65
C ARG A 32 19.05 22.10 -21.29
N LEU A 33 18.83 23.41 -21.23
CA LEU A 33 18.89 24.15 -19.96
C LEU A 33 17.83 23.64 -18.98
N ARG A 34 16.61 23.38 -19.47
CA ARG A 34 15.51 22.83 -18.66
C ARG A 34 15.85 21.43 -18.14
N GLU A 35 16.38 20.57 -19.00
CA GLU A 35 16.78 19.21 -18.64
C GLU A 35 17.90 19.20 -17.59
N ASP A 36 18.94 20.02 -17.77
CA ASP A 36 20.04 20.12 -16.80
C ASP A 36 19.57 20.65 -15.45
N ASN A 37 18.63 21.61 -15.43
CA ASN A 37 18.04 22.11 -14.19
C ASN A 37 17.19 21.04 -13.50
N ALA A 38 16.34 20.34 -14.24
CA ALA A 38 15.55 19.23 -13.69
C ALA A 38 16.45 18.12 -13.11
N ARG A 39 17.56 17.80 -13.78
CA ARG A 39 18.53 16.84 -13.27
C ARG A 39 19.16 17.31 -11.97
N LYS A 40 19.66 18.55 -11.91
CA LYS A 40 20.25 19.13 -10.68
C LYS A 40 19.27 19.14 -9.51
N GLU A 41 18.01 19.51 -9.74
CA GLU A 41 16.98 19.49 -8.70
C GLU A 41 16.73 18.07 -8.19
N SER A 42 16.65 17.09 -9.10
CA SER A 42 16.46 15.69 -8.73
C SER A 42 17.67 15.13 -7.96
N GLU A 43 18.90 15.47 -8.36
CA GLU A 43 20.13 15.06 -7.69
C GLU A 43 20.19 15.65 -6.26
N LYS A 44 19.82 16.92 -6.11
CA LYS A 44 19.75 17.59 -4.81
C LYS A 44 18.72 16.95 -3.88
N GLU A 45 17.55 16.58 -4.39
CA GLU A 45 16.53 15.90 -3.56
C GLU A 45 16.98 14.49 -3.18
N VAL A 46 17.63 13.76 -4.09
CA VAL A 46 18.23 12.45 -3.78
C VAL A 46 19.28 12.57 -2.68
N GLU A 47 20.13 13.59 -2.72
CA GLU A 47 21.12 13.86 -1.67
C GLU A 47 20.44 14.16 -0.32
N ARG A 48 19.43 15.04 -0.31
CA ARG A 48 18.64 15.36 0.89
C ARG A 48 18.01 14.11 1.51
N LEU A 49 17.42 13.25 0.68
CA LEU A 49 16.79 11.99 1.13
C LEU A 49 17.83 11.00 1.64
N LYS A 50 19.00 10.91 1.01
CA LYS A 50 20.11 10.08 1.51
C LYS A 50 20.56 10.51 2.89
N ASP A 51 20.69 11.82 3.13
CA ASP A 51 21.04 12.37 4.44
C ASP A 51 19.99 12.07 5.49
N GLU A 52 18.70 12.21 5.14
CA GLU A 52 17.59 11.87 6.03
C GLU A 52 17.57 10.37 6.39
N ILE A 53 17.80 9.50 5.40
CA ILE A 53 17.94 8.05 5.62
C ILE A 53 19.13 7.76 6.53
N ALA A 54 20.30 8.37 6.30
CA ALA A 54 21.48 8.18 7.12
C ALA A 54 21.24 8.62 8.58
N LYS A 55 20.55 9.75 8.78
CA LYS A 55 20.15 10.23 10.11
C LYS A 55 19.18 9.27 10.81
N LEU A 56 18.17 8.77 10.10
CA LEU A 56 17.22 7.80 10.65
C LEU A 56 17.90 6.47 10.98
N GLN A 57 18.74 5.93 10.09
CA GLN A 57 19.49 4.69 10.31
C GLN A 57 20.44 4.80 11.51
N THR A 58 21.11 5.93 11.69
CA THR A 58 21.98 6.14 12.86
C THR A 58 21.20 6.31 14.16
N SER A 59 19.98 6.88 14.11
CA SER A 59 19.09 6.95 15.27
C SER A 59 18.54 5.57 15.67
N GLN A 60 18.21 4.71 14.70
CA GLN A 60 17.75 3.34 14.95
C GLN A 60 18.87 2.41 15.47
N LYS A 61 20.12 2.61 15.04
CA LYS A 61 21.25 1.74 15.44
C LYS A 61 21.83 2.07 16.83
N LYS A 62 21.59 3.27 17.39
CA LYS A 62 22.18 3.72 18.67
C LYS A 62 21.41 3.33 19.92
N GLY A 63 20.25 2.69 19.78
CA GLY A 63 19.45 2.29 20.92
C GLY A 63 18.66 1.05 20.60
N GLY A 64 19.30 -0.12 20.72
CA GLY A 64 18.56 -1.36 20.90
C GLY A 64 17.52 -1.11 21.98
N THR A 65 16.25 -1.34 21.65
CA THR A 65 15.13 -1.27 22.59
C THR A 65 15.40 -2.29 23.68
N ASN A 66 16.12 -1.90 24.74
CA ASN A 66 16.51 -2.82 25.81
C ASN A 66 15.23 -3.42 26.39
N PRO A 67 14.89 -4.68 26.08
CA PRO A 67 13.58 -5.25 26.39
C PRO A 67 13.34 -5.25 27.90
N LYS A 68 14.42 -5.39 28.67
CA LYS A 68 14.45 -5.32 30.13
C LYS A 68 13.89 -4.00 30.67
N ARG A 69 14.33 -2.85 30.13
CA ARG A 69 13.82 -1.53 30.58
C ARG A 69 12.33 -1.34 30.28
N ARG A 70 11.82 -1.92 29.18
CA ARG A 70 10.38 -1.89 28.85
C ARG A 70 9.57 -2.80 29.77
N MET A 71 10.09 -3.98 30.09
CA MET A 71 9.47 -4.90 31.05
C MET A 71 9.42 -4.30 32.45
N ASP A 72 10.51 -3.67 32.90
CA ASP A 72 10.59 -3.02 34.22
C ASP A 72 9.63 -1.82 34.31
N ALA A 73 9.49 -1.03 33.25
CA ALA A 73 8.53 0.07 33.20
C ALA A 73 7.05 -0.42 33.16
N ALA A 74 6.77 -1.52 32.46
CA ALA A 74 5.44 -2.12 32.42
C ALA A 74 5.07 -2.78 33.76
N ALA A 75 6.04 -3.40 34.44
CA ALA A 75 5.87 -3.96 35.79
C ALA A 75 5.70 -2.85 36.84
N GLY A 76 6.35 -1.70 36.67
CA GLY A 76 6.16 -0.53 37.54
C GLY A 76 4.80 0.15 37.38
N ALA A 77 4.17 0.05 36.21
CA ALA A 77 2.87 0.65 35.93
C ALA A 77 1.66 -0.24 36.31
N SER A 78 1.86 -1.53 36.59
CA SER A 78 0.76 -2.47 36.85
C SER A 78 0.20 -2.44 38.27
N ALA A 79 0.65 -1.51 39.13
CA ALA A 79 0.13 -1.35 40.49
C ALA A 79 -1.11 -0.42 40.59
N LEU A 80 -1.60 0.12 39.47
CA LEU A 80 -2.85 0.90 39.46
C LEU A 80 -3.91 0.18 38.62
N LYS A 81 -4.78 -0.49 39.36
CA LYS A 81 -6.03 -1.11 38.92
C LYS A 81 -6.90 -0.07 38.19
N GLY A 82 -6.84 -0.07 36.87
CA GLY A 82 -7.71 0.73 36.01
C GLY A 82 -8.17 -0.12 34.83
N LYS A 83 -9.44 -0.51 34.82
CA LYS A 83 -10.13 -1.10 33.66
C LYS A 83 -10.15 -0.04 32.53
N GLY A 84 -9.08 0.01 31.74
CA GLY A 84 -9.02 0.78 30.52
C GLY A 84 -9.15 -0.18 29.34
N VAL A 85 -10.23 -0.06 28.57
CA VAL A 85 -10.33 -0.63 27.23
C VAL A 85 -9.08 -0.21 26.47
N VAL A 86 -8.22 -1.17 26.14
CA VAL A 86 -7.04 -0.93 25.30
C VAL A 86 -7.57 -0.72 23.89
N VAL A 87 -7.98 0.52 23.61
CA VAL A 87 -8.13 0.99 22.24
C VAL A 87 -6.76 0.82 21.61
N ALA A 88 -6.68 -0.07 20.62
CA ALA A 88 -5.42 -0.45 20.00
C ALA A 88 -4.74 0.80 19.44
N SER A 89 -3.62 1.18 20.05
CA SER A 89 -2.79 2.27 19.55
C SER A 89 -2.35 1.97 18.11
N PRO A 90 -2.32 2.94 17.18
CA PRO A 90 -1.94 2.74 15.78
C PRO A 90 -0.61 1.97 15.60
N VAL A 91 0.33 2.13 16.54
CA VAL A 91 1.64 1.45 16.55
C VAL A 91 1.53 -0.06 16.85
N VAL A 92 0.52 -0.48 17.61
CA VAL A 92 0.30 -1.90 17.95
C VAL A 92 -0.38 -2.62 16.79
N LEU A 93 -1.31 -1.95 16.09
CA LEU A 93 -2.00 -2.48 14.91
C LEU A 93 -1.03 -2.70 13.73
N THR A 94 -0.12 -1.75 13.48
CA THR A 94 0.91 -1.93 12.44
C THR A 94 1.86 -3.07 12.78
N SER A 95 2.30 -3.18 14.03
CA SER A 95 3.15 -4.29 14.48
C SER A 95 2.46 -5.66 14.35
N HIS A 96 1.17 -5.75 14.66
CA HIS A 96 0.41 -7.00 14.51
C HIS A 96 0.25 -7.38 13.04
N ARG A 97 -0.17 -6.41 12.20
CA ARG A 97 -0.29 -6.56 10.75
C ARG A 97 1.02 -7.06 10.11
N GLU A 98 2.15 -6.49 10.50
CA GLU A 98 3.47 -6.92 10.02
C GLU A 98 3.84 -8.34 10.45
N ALA A 99 3.46 -8.76 11.65
CA ALA A 99 3.71 -10.11 12.15
C ALA A 99 2.91 -11.15 11.35
N VAL A 100 1.63 -10.87 11.09
CA VAL A 100 0.75 -11.73 10.29
C VAL A 100 1.24 -11.83 8.85
N LEU A 101 1.63 -10.70 8.24
CA LEU A 101 2.16 -10.67 6.88
C LEU A 101 3.43 -11.54 6.76
N LYS A 102 4.35 -11.42 7.71
CA LYS A 102 5.59 -12.23 7.71
C LYS A 102 5.30 -13.71 7.93
N ALA A 103 4.30 -14.07 8.73
CA ALA A 103 3.88 -15.45 8.89
C ALA A 103 3.32 -16.01 7.58
N ALA A 104 2.36 -15.31 6.97
CA ALA A 104 1.77 -15.72 5.69
C ALA A 104 2.83 -15.83 4.57
N GLN A 105 3.77 -14.90 4.49
CA GLN A 105 4.88 -14.98 3.52
C GLN A 105 5.75 -16.22 3.72
N ARG A 106 6.01 -16.64 4.98
CA ARG A 106 6.82 -17.85 5.25
C ARG A 106 6.10 -19.10 4.81
N ASP A 107 4.81 -19.20 5.09
CA ASP A 107 4.00 -20.36 4.70
C ASP A 107 4.03 -20.53 3.18
N LEU A 108 3.87 -19.43 2.44
CA LEU A 108 3.84 -19.44 0.98
C LEU A 108 5.21 -19.69 0.32
N ARG A 109 6.33 -19.49 1.03
CA ARG A 109 7.68 -19.77 0.47
C ARG A 109 7.88 -21.24 0.14
N VAL A 110 7.34 -22.14 0.97
CA VAL A 110 7.52 -23.59 0.85
C VAL A 110 6.58 -24.19 -0.21
N ILE A 111 5.55 -23.45 -0.64
CA ILE A 111 4.50 -23.91 -1.54
C ILE A 111 4.96 -23.86 -3.00
N LYS A 112 4.76 -24.96 -3.72
CA LYS A 112 5.02 -25.10 -5.16
C LYS A 112 3.89 -24.49 -5.99
N LYS A 113 4.17 -24.17 -7.26
CA LYS A 113 3.24 -23.52 -8.20
C LYS A 113 1.83 -24.11 -8.18
N ASP A 114 1.69 -25.44 -8.31
CA ASP A 114 0.38 -26.09 -8.41
C ASP A 114 -0.49 -25.88 -7.16
N ALA A 115 0.14 -25.80 -5.99
CA ALA A 115 -0.56 -25.49 -4.75
C ALA A 115 -0.89 -24.00 -4.62
N VAL A 116 -0.07 -23.10 -5.17
CA VAL A 116 -0.41 -21.66 -5.24
C VAL A 116 -1.63 -21.44 -6.14
N THR A 117 -1.73 -22.13 -7.29
CA THR A 117 -2.89 -22.00 -8.19
C THR A 117 -4.18 -22.46 -7.51
N ARG A 118 -4.16 -23.53 -6.71
CA ARG A 118 -5.33 -23.94 -5.90
C ARG A 118 -5.73 -22.88 -4.88
N ILE A 119 -4.75 -22.30 -4.17
CA ILE A 119 -5.02 -21.22 -3.20
C ILE A 119 -5.62 -19.99 -3.90
N CYS A 120 -5.19 -19.68 -5.13
CA CYS A 120 -5.78 -18.60 -5.93
C CYS A 120 -7.27 -18.81 -6.22
N GLU A 121 -7.66 -20.05 -6.55
CA GLU A 121 -9.05 -20.41 -6.81
C GLU A 121 -9.89 -20.33 -5.52
N GLU A 122 -9.35 -20.80 -4.40
CA GLU A 122 -10.01 -20.79 -3.08
C GLU A 122 -10.18 -19.37 -2.51
N GLU A 123 -9.13 -18.54 -2.59
CA GLU A 123 -9.11 -17.19 -2.01
C GLU A 123 -9.53 -16.09 -3.01
N GLY A 124 -9.84 -16.46 -4.26
CA GLY A 124 -10.27 -15.52 -5.29
C GLY A 124 -9.17 -14.56 -5.77
N VAL A 125 -7.89 -14.94 -5.64
CA VAL A 125 -6.74 -14.11 -6.04
C VAL A 125 -6.34 -14.40 -7.48
N SER A 126 -6.23 -13.36 -8.32
CA SER A 126 -5.77 -13.52 -9.71
C SER A 126 -4.33 -14.03 -9.78
N TYR A 127 -4.10 -15.12 -10.51
CA TYR A 127 -2.77 -15.67 -10.75
C TYR A 127 -2.02 -14.87 -11.82
N THR A 128 -0.83 -14.35 -11.48
CA THR A 128 0.03 -13.56 -12.39
C THR A 128 1.41 -14.21 -12.51
N THR A 129 2.36 -13.78 -11.70
CA THR A 129 3.66 -14.43 -11.51
C THR A 129 3.68 -15.08 -10.14
N LEU A 130 4.42 -16.18 -9.98
CA LEU A 130 4.40 -16.98 -8.75
C LEU A 130 4.68 -16.11 -7.50
N ASP A 131 5.69 -15.25 -7.56
CA ASP A 131 6.08 -14.40 -6.42
C ASP A 131 5.07 -13.27 -6.18
N SER A 132 4.54 -12.65 -7.24
CA SER A 132 3.50 -11.61 -7.12
C SER A 132 2.20 -12.18 -6.53
N THR A 133 1.84 -13.39 -6.93
CA THR A 133 0.65 -14.08 -6.44
C THR A 133 0.81 -14.51 -4.99
N LYS A 134 1.99 -15.02 -4.59
CA LYS A 134 2.28 -15.30 -3.18
C LYS A 134 2.18 -14.05 -2.31
N GLU A 135 2.67 -12.91 -2.80
CA GLU A 135 2.53 -11.64 -2.08
C GLU A 135 1.06 -11.19 -1.97
N ALA A 136 0.29 -11.30 -3.06
CA ALA A 136 -1.13 -10.95 -3.05
C ALA A 136 -1.94 -11.80 -2.06
N ILE A 137 -1.67 -13.11 -2.00
CA ILE A 137 -2.27 -14.03 -1.02
C ILE A 137 -1.86 -13.63 0.41
N ALA A 138 -0.58 -13.35 0.65
CA ALA A 138 -0.10 -12.93 1.97
C ALA A 138 -0.79 -11.65 2.45
N GLN A 139 -0.98 -10.69 1.54
CA GLN A 139 -1.72 -9.46 1.83
C GLN A 139 -3.19 -9.75 2.11
N ALA A 140 -3.87 -10.53 1.27
CA ALA A 140 -5.28 -10.88 1.46
C ALA A 140 -5.53 -11.54 2.83
N ARG A 141 -4.69 -12.52 3.21
CA ARG A 141 -4.74 -13.16 4.53
C ARG A 141 -4.50 -12.19 5.68
N THR A 142 -3.59 -11.23 5.49
CA THR A 142 -3.31 -10.19 6.48
C THR A 142 -4.49 -9.24 6.64
N TYR A 143 -5.10 -8.80 5.54
CA TYR A 143 -6.28 -7.93 5.58
C TYR A 143 -7.45 -8.62 6.29
N LYS A 144 -7.68 -9.91 5.99
CA LYS A 144 -8.72 -10.70 6.65
C LYS A 144 -8.48 -10.82 8.16
N ALA A 145 -7.27 -11.19 8.57
CA ALA A 145 -6.93 -11.34 9.99
C ALA A 145 -7.06 -10.03 10.79
N VAL A 146 -6.68 -8.89 10.19
CA VAL A 146 -6.81 -7.58 10.84
C VAL A 146 -8.29 -7.17 10.95
N ALA A 147 -9.11 -7.46 9.94
CA ALA A 147 -10.56 -7.18 10.00
C ALA A 147 -11.26 -8.05 11.05
N ASP A 148 -10.92 -9.34 11.14
CA ASP A 148 -11.48 -10.25 12.15
C ASP A 148 -11.11 -9.78 13.58
N ASP A 149 -9.89 -9.26 13.78
CA ASP A 149 -9.45 -8.69 15.07
C ASP A 149 -10.18 -7.39 15.47
N GLU A 150 -10.73 -6.66 14.51
CA GLU A 150 -11.58 -5.48 14.78
C GLU A 150 -13.00 -5.89 15.18
N ILE A 151 -13.57 -6.89 14.49
CA ILE A 151 -14.91 -7.43 14.79
C ILE A 151 -14.93 -8.12 16.15
N ASN A 152 -13.90 -8.88 16.50
CA ASN A 152 -13.81 -9.58 17.80
C ASN A 152 -13.62 -8.64 19.00
N LYS A 153 -13.20 -7.39 18.79
CA LYS A 153 -13.13 -6.38 19.86
C LYS A 153 -14.50 -5.80 20.22
N ASP A 154 -15.46 -5.81 19.30
CA ASP A 154 -16.78 -5.20 19.50
C ASP A 154 -17.79 -6.16 20.16
N LEU A 155 -17.53 -7.48 20.11
CA LEU A 155 -18.39 -8.50 20.72
C LEU A 155 -18.03 -8.86 22.17
N GLY A 156 -17.09 -8.14 22.78
CA GLY A 156 -16.60 -8.37 24.15
C GLY A 156 -17.48 -7.82 25.27
N LYS A 157 -18.79 -8.10 25.28
CA LYS A 157 -19.65 -7.99 26.49
C LYS A 157 -20.71 -9.10 26.50
N PRO A 158 -20.52 -10.18 27.29
CA PRO A 158 -21.62 -11.01 27.76
C PRO A 158 -21.96 -10.63 29.21
N ASP A 159 -23.10 -9.96 29.43
CA ASP A 159 -23.85 -10.11 30.69
C ASP A 159 -25.28 -9.56 30.54
N SER A 160 -26.27 -10.45 30.59
CA SER A 160 -27.58 -10.21 31.21
C SER A 160 -28.41 -11.51 31.18
N VAL A 161 -28.26 -12.23 32.27
CA VAL A 161 -29.06 -13.32 32.82
C VAL A 161 -30.57 -12.96 32.96
N VAL A 162 -31.44 -13.98 32.77
CA VAL A 162 -32.86 -14.11 33.22
C VAL A 162 -33.88 -13.29 32.40
N GLU A 163 -34.95 -13.87 31.84
CA GLU A 163 -36.00 -14.61 32.54
C GLU A 163 -36.73 -15.62 31.62
N VAL A 164 -37.02 -16.80 32.18
CA VAL A 164 -37.90 -17.82 31.64
C VAL A 164 -39.34 -17.36 31.84
N THR A 165 -40.12 -17.26 30.77
CA THR A 165 -41.58 -17.39 30.84
C THR A 165 -42.02 -18.34 29.73
N GLU A 166 -42.43 -19.52 30.15
CA GLU A 166 -43.19 -20.49 29.37
C GLU A 166 -44.57 -19.89 29.11
N ASP A 167 -45.04 -19.89 27.86
CA ASP A 167 -46.45 -20.06 27.55
C ASP A 167 -46.61 -20.48 26.08
N GLU A 168 -47.34 -21.58 25.91
CA GLU A 168 -47.82 -22.16 24.66
C GLU A 168 -48.76 -21.16 23.94
N ASP A 169 -48.75 -21.11 22.61
CA ASP A 169 -49.87 -21.61 21.80
C ASP A 169 -49.68 -21.40 20.29
N ASP A 170 -50.06 -22.47 19.61
CA ASP A 170 -50.66 -22.69 18.30
C ASP A 170 -50.55 -21.78 17.05
N SER A 171 -50.72 -22.54 15.95
CA SER A 171 -51.43 -22.22 14.71
C SER A 171 -50.67 -21.71 13.48
N GLU A 172 -50.31 -22.72 12.67
CA GLU A 172 -50.81 -22.98 11.30
C GLU A 172 -50.57 -21.99 10.14
N LYS A 173 -50.10 -22.61 9.02
CA LYS A 173 -50.50 -22.37 7.61
C LYS A 173 -50.12 -21.01 7.00
N SER A 174 -49.84 -20.84 5.71
CA SER A 174 -49.87 -21.67 4.50
C SER A 174 -49.34 -20.83 3.32
N GLY A 175 -49.07 -21.47 2.18
CA GLY A 175 -48.94 -20.82 0.87
C GLY A 175 -47.50 -20.81 0.39
N GLY A 176 -47.09 -21.63 -0.59
CA GLY A 176 -47.64 -21.65 -1.95
C GLY A 176 -47.01 -20.49 -2.72
N CYS A 177 -46.33 -20.65 -3.85
CA CYS A 177 -46.43 -21.65 -4.90
C CYS A 177 -45.20 -21.57 -5.83
N ASP A 178 -44.87 -22.70 -6.43
CA ASP A 178 -44.00 -22.82 -7.62
C ASP A 178 -44.54 -22.02 -8.80
N SER A 179 -43.64 -21.47 -9.63
CA SER A 179 -43.91 -21.24 -11.05
C SER A 179 -42.63 -21.25 -11.87
N ALA A 180 -42.79 -21.90 -13.03
CA ALA A 180 -41.78 -22.51 -13.86
C ALA A 180 -41.42 -21.66 -15.10
N ASP A 181 -40.27 -21.99 -15.69
CA ASP A 181 -40.04 -22.29 -17.11
C ASP A 181 -40.83 -21.49 -18.17
N SER A 182 -40.12 -20.61 -18.89
CA SER A 182 -40.30 -20.31 -20.32
C SER A 182 -39.08 -19.55 -20.86
#